data_AF-A0A7Y4RZT4-F1
#
_entry.id   AF-A0A7Y4RZT4-F1
#
_cell.length_a   1.000
_cell.length_b   1.000
_cell.length_c   1.000
_cell.angle_alpha   90.00
_cell.angle_beta   90.00
_cell.angle_gamma   90.00
#
_symmetry.space_group_name_H-M   'P 1'
#
loop_
_entity.id
_entity.type
_entity.pdbx_description
1 polymer ?
#
loop_
_entity_poly.entity_id
_entity_poly.type
_entity_poly.pdbx_seq_one_letter_code
_entity_poly.pdbx_strand_id
1 'polypeptide(L)' 'MSDTKKICELCKLPVETQGFKLKTKDGEKVFCCEGCKSIYRMLHEDQILPKSK' A
#
# COMPACT_ATOMS: atom_id res chain seq x y z
N MET A 1 12.08 -0.93 22.47
CA MET A 1 11.39 -1.71 21.42
C MET A 1 10.99 -0.73 20.33
N SER A 2 11.65 -0.77 19.17
CA SER A 2 11.29 0.09 18.03
C SER A 2 10.18 -0.61 17.26
N ASP A 3 8.94 -0.39 17.68
CA ASP A 3 7.75 -0.78 16.93
C ASP A 3 7.67 0.13 15.71
N THR A 4 8.33 -0.27 14.62
CA THR A 4 8.27 0.44 13.33
C THR A 4 6.88 0.19 12.73
N LYS A 5 5.86 0.86 13.28
CA LYS A 5 4.51 0.86 12.73
C LYS A 5 4.59 1.41 11.31
N LYS A 6 4.26 0.56 10.33
CA LYS A 6 4.20 0.99 8.94
C LYS A 6 3.12 2.05 8.81
N ILE A 7 3.39 3.07 7.99
CA ILE A 7 2.46 4.16 7.72
C ILE A 7 1.85 3.93 6.33
N CYS A 8 0.57 4.26 6.19
CA CYS A 8 -0.14 4.16 4.92
C CYS A 8 0.43 5.18 3.93
N GLU A 9 0.81 4.71 2.74
CA GLU A 9 1.39 5.57 1.70
C GLU A 9 0.40 6.61 1.17
N LEU A 10 -0.92 6.37 1.30
CA LEU A 10 -1.96 7.29 0.80
C LEU A 10 -2.41 8.33 1.85
N CYS A 11 -2.91 7.87 3.00
CA CYS A 11 -3.51 8.76 4.00
C CYS A 11 -2.58 9.10 5.17
N LYS A 12 -1.36 8.53 5.19
CA LYS A 12 -0.35 8.73 6.24
C LYS A 12 -0.80 8.33 7.66
N LEU A 13 -1.85 7.52 7.76
CA LEU A 13 -2.29 6.92 9.02
C LEU A 13 -1.49 5.64 9.34
N PRO A 14 -1.41 5.25 10.62
CA PRO A 14 -0.78 3.99 11.01
C PRO A 14 -1.50 2.79 10.37
N VAL A 15 -0.71 1.86 9.81
CA VAL A 15 -1.21 0.59 9.28
C VAL A 15 -1.39 -0.38 10.44
N GLU A 16 -2.63 -0.57 10.85
CA GLU A 16 -2.98 -1.51 11.93
C GLU A 16 -3.03 -2.96 11.44
N THR A 17 -3.31 -3.18 10.15
CA THR A 17 -3.38 -4.51 9.53
C THR A 17 -2.51 -4.62 8.28
N GLN A 18 -1.62 -5.63 8.25
CA GLN A 18 -0.63 -5.81 7.19
C GLN A 18 -1.16 -6.55 5.94
N GLY A 19 -2.46 -6.52 5.67
CA GLY A 19 -3.08 -7.21 4.52
C GLY A 19 -3.08 -6.42 3.21
N PHE A 20 -2.96 -5.10 3.28
CA PHE A 20 -3.16 -4.23 2.12
C PHE A 20 -1.81 -3.79 1.55
N LYS A 21 -1.22 -4.68 0.75
CA LYS A 21 0.03 -4.45 0.03
C LYS A 21 -0.20 -4.39 -1.47
N LEU A 22 0.51 -3.49 -2.14
CA LEU A 22 0.48 -3.33 -3.59
C LEU A 22 1.90 -3.27 -4.11
N LYS A 23 2.24 -4.16 -5.07
CA LYS A 23 3.53 -4.08 -5.76
C LYS A 23 3.40 -3.05 -6.87
N THR A 24 4.34 -2.11 -6.88
CA THR A 24 4.44 -1.05 -7.87
C THR A 24 5.82 -1.09 -8.50
N LYS A 25 6.02 -0.37 -9.61
CA LYS A 25 7.34 -0.19 -10.24
C LYS A 25 8.37 0.38 -9.26
N ASP A 26 7.91 1.20 -8.31
CA ASP A 26 8.71 1.83 -7.25
C ASP A 26 8.94 0.93 -6.02
N GLY A 27 8.33 -0.26 -5.98
CA GLY A 27 8.44 -1.22 -4.88
C GLY A 27 7.11 -1.57 -4.23
N GLU A 28 7.17 -2.25 -3.09
CA GLU A 28 5.99 -2.65 -2.32
C GLU A 28 5.47 -1.49 -1.48
N LYS A 29 4.23 -1.06 -1.75
CA LYS A 29 3.50 -0.04 -1.01
C LYS A 29 2.54 -0.70 -0.03
N VAL A 30 2.40 -0.10 1.15
CA VAL A 30 1.54 -0.57 2.25
C VAL A 30 0.44 0.43 2.55
N PHE A 31 -0.75 -0.09 2.85
CA PHE A 31 -1.95 0.71 3.07
C PHE A 31 -2.66 0.28 4.36
N CYS A 32 -3.34 1.22 5.02
CA CYS A 32 -4.08 0.93 6.25
C CYS A 32 -5.41 0.20 6.00
N CYS A 33 -5.99 0.34 4.81
CA CYS A 33 -7.28 -0.26 4.43
C CYS A 33 -7.35 -0.59 2.93
N GLU A 34 -8.33 -1.40 2.52
CA GLU A 34 -8.60 -1.66 1.09
C GLU A 34 -8.92 -0.39 0.31
N GLY A 35 -9.64 0.56 0.93
CA GLY A 35 -9.98 1.83 0.28
C GLY A 35 -8.73 2.58 -0.19
N CYS A 36 -7.72 2.72 0.67
CA CYS A 36 -6.47 3.39 0.31
C CYS A 36 -5.71 2.65 -0.80
N LYS A 37 -5.68 1.32 -0.75
CA LYS A 37 -5.06 0.50 -1.79
C LYS A 37 -5.78 0.65 -3.14
N SER A 38 -7.11 0.64 -3.14
CA SER A 38 -7.92 0.76 -4.36
C SER A 38 -7.77 2.14 -4.99
N ILE A 39 -7.85 3.21 -4.19
CA ILE A 39 -7.64 4.59 -4.68
C ILE A 39 -6.23 4.74 -5.25
N TYR A 40 -5.21 4.28 -4.52
CA TYR A 40 -3.83 4.35 -5.01
C TYR A 40 -3.68 3.59 -6.33
N ARG A 41 -4.27 2.40 -6.46
CA ARG A 41 -4.27 1.63 -7.72
C ARG A 41 -4.92 2.40 -8.87
N MET A 42 -6.02 3.11 -8.62
CA MET A 42 -6.70 3.89 -9.66
C MET A 42 -5.89 5.12 -10.07
N LEU A 43 -5.29 5.82 -9.10
CA LEU A 43 -4.47 7.02 -9.34
C LEU A 43 -3.12 6.68 -9.99
N HIS A 44 -2.56 5.52 -9.68
CA HIS A 44 -1.23 5.09 -10.12
C HIS A 44 -1.30 3.79 -10.94
N GLU A 45 -2.35 3.60 -11.74
CA GLU A 45 -2.59 2.35 -12.46
C GLU A 45 -1.39 1.91 -13.31
N ASP A 46 -0.78 2.84 -14.05
CA ASP A 46 0.44 2.58 -14.83
C ASP A 46 1.59 2.04 -13.97
N GLN A 47 1.67 2.43 -12.70
CA GLN A 47 2.75 2.05 -11.81
C GLN A 47 2.47 0.73 -11.11
N ILE A 48 1.26 0.18 -11.20
CA ILE A 48 0.91 -1.07 -10.51
C ILE A 48 1.46 -2.25 -11.30
N LEU A 49 2.30 -3.05 -10.64
CA LEU A 49 2.76 -4.29 -11.24
C LEU A 49 1.66 -5.35 -11.13
N PRO A 50 1.38 -6.08 -12.22
CA PRO A 50 0.45 -7.20 -12.15
C PRO A 50 0.94 -8.20 -11.11
N LYS A 51 0.04 -8.72 -10.28
CA LYS A 51 0.37 -9.83 -9.38
C LYS A 51 0.60 -11.06 -10.25
N SER A 52 1.87 -11.36 -10.55
CA SER A 52 2.25 -12.65 -11.11
C SER A 52 1.80 -13.74 -10.14
N LYS A 53 0.96 -14.63 -10.66
CA LYS A 53 0.32 -15.74 -9.96
C LYS A 53 1.29 -16.89 -9.79
#